data_AF-A0A0F0CIU8-F1
#
_entry.id   AF-A0A0F0CIU8-F1
#
_cell.length_a   1.000
_cell.length_b   1.000
_cell.length_c   1.000
_cell.angle_alpha   90.00
_cell.angle_beta   90.00
_cell.angle_gamma   90.00
#
_symmetry.space_group_name_H-M   'P 1'
#
loop_
_entity.id
_entity.type
_entity.pdbx_description
1 polymer ?
#
loop_
_entity_poly.entity_id
_entity_poly.type
_entity_poly.pdbx_seq_one_letter_code
_entity_poly.pdbx_strand_id
1 'polypeptide(L)' 'MAKASDKQGILIQNLVDAGFDSQTVWACLCLVEEGRQAQLLRILAQQKDALLDTVHQSQRQIDCLDFLVYQIKRGNVF' A
#
# COMPACT_ATOMS: atom_id res chain seq x y z
N MET A 1 23.44 18.05 -14.27
CA MET A 1 23.40 16.95 -13.30
C MET A 1 22.23 17.05 -12.30
N ALA A 2 21.64 18.23 -12.04
CA ALA A 2 20.51 18.39 -11.10
C ALA A 2 19.23 17.57 -11.44
N LYS A 3 18.83 17.52 -12.71
CA LYS A 3 17.54 16.90 -13.14
C LYS A 3 17.42 15.38 -12.91
N ALA A 4 18.53 14.65 -12.85
CA ALA A 4 18.51 13.19 -12.63
C ALA A 4 18.31 12.86 -11.14
N SER A 5 18.91 13.67 -10.26
CA SER A 5 18.76 13.56 -8.81
C SER A 5 17.32 13.81 -8.38
N ASP A 6 16.62 14.75 -9.01
CA ASP A 6 15.23 15.08 -8.68
C ASP A 6 14.28 13.92 -9.02
N LYS A 7 14.44 13.28 -10.18
CA LYS A 7 13.57 12.18 -10.60
C LYS A 7 13.74 10.93 -9.73
N GLN A 8 14.98 10.60 -9.38
CA GLN A 8 15.26 9.46 -8.52
C GLN A 8 14.79 9.71 -7.08
N GLY A 9 14.99 10.93 -6.56
CA GLY A 9 14.46 11.33 -5.26
C GLY A 9 12.93 11.26 -5.19
N ILE A 10 12.23 11.77 -6.22
CA ILE A 10 10.77 11.68 -6.32
C ILE A 10 10.30 10.22 -6.36
N LEU A 11 10.99 9.36 -7.11
CA LEU A 11 10.67 7.93 -7.17
C LEU A 11 10.81 7.27 -5.79
N ILE A 12 11.93 7.49 -5.10
CA ILE A 12 12.16 6.93 -3.76
C ILE A 12 11.07 7.40 -2.80
N GLN A 13 10.76 8.69 -2.78
CA GLN A 13 9.73 9.24 -1.90
C GLN A 13 8.37 8.61 -2.19
N ASN A 14 7.96 8.50 -3.45
CA ASN A 14 6.69 7.87 -3.82
C ASN A 14 6.61 6.40 -3.39
N LEU A 15 7.72 5.66 -3.47
CA LEU A 15 7.76 4.26 -3.03
C LEU A 15 7.63 4.18 -1.50
N VAL A 16 8.34 5.02 -0.76
CA VAL A 16 8.24 5.08 0.71
C VAL A 16 6.82 5.47 1.14
N ASP A 17 6.24 6.48 0.52
CA ASP A 17 4.87 6.94 0.81
C ASP A 17 3.81 5.88 0.46
N ALA A 18 4.08 5.05 -0.55
CA ALA A 18 3.25 3.90 -0.89
C ALA A 18 3.44 2.70 0.08
N GLY A 19 4.31 2.83 1.08
CA GLY A 19 4.53 1.83 2.11
C GLY A 19 5.50 0.72 1.72
N PHE A 20 6.37 0.94 0.74
CA PHE A 20 7.46 0.00 0.44
C PHE A 20 8.56 0.07 1.51
N ASP A 21 9.07 -1.09 1.91
CA ASP A 21 10.25 -1.18 2.76
C ASP A 21 11.54 -0.83 2.00
N SER A 22 12.61 -0.58 2.74
CA SER A 22 13.90 -0.14 2.18
C SER A 22 14.53 -1.14 1.21
N GLN A 23 14.33 -2.44 1.41
CA GLN A 23 14.84 -3.49 0.53
C GLN A 23 14.08 -3.47 -0.81
N THR A 24 12.76 -3.35 -0.76
CA THR A 24 11.93 -3.29 -1.97
C THR A 24 12.12 -1.98 -2.74
N VAL A 25 12.33 -0.85 -2.04
CA VAL A 25 12.72 0.43 -2.67
C VAL A 25 14.00 0.27 -3.47
N TRP A 26 15.03 -0.35 -2.90
CA TRP A 26 16.30 -0.57 -3.60
C TRP A 26 16.14 -1.48 -4.83
N ALA A 27 15.35 -2.55 -4.71
CA ALA A 27 15.04 -3.41 -5.85
C ALA A 27 14.33 -2.65 -6.98
N CYS A 28 13.39 -1.77 -6.65
CA CYS A 28 12.70 -0.91 -7.63
C CYS A 28 13.68 0.04 -8.34
N LEU A 29 14.68 0.59 -7.63
CA LEU A 29 15.71 1.44 -8.24
C LEU A 29 16.56 0.66 -9.25
N CYS A 30 17.02 -0.55 -8.90
CA CYS A 30 17.75 -1.40 -9.83
C CYS A 30 16.93 -1.74 -11.08
N LEU A 31 15.64 -2.04 -10.93
CA LEU A 31 14.76 -2.31 -12.08
C LEU A 31 14.59 -1.12 -13.01
N VAL A 32 14.64 0.11 -12.48
CA VAL A 32 14.63 1.34 -13.28
C VAL A 32 15.94 1.50 -14.05
N GLU A 33 17.08 1.27 -13.40
CA GLU A 33 18.40 1.33 -14.04
C GLU A 33 18.55 0.26 -15.15
N GLU A 34 17.99 -0.93 -14.94
CA GLU A 34 17.97 -2.04 -15.90
C GLU A 34 16.90 -1.88 -17.00
N GLY A 35 16.04 -0.85 -16.92
CA GLY A 35 14.95 -0.64 -17.89
C GLY A 35 13.82 -1.69 -17.84
N ARG A 36 13.69 -2.43 -16.73
CA ARG A 36 12.76 -3.56 -16.57
C ARG A 36 11.37 -3.11 -16.12
N GLN A 37 10.75 -2.26 -16.94
CA GLN A 37 9.48 -1.60 -16.62
C GLN A 37 8.34 -2.57 -16.26
N ALA A 38 8.22 -3.71 -16.95
CA ALA A 38 7.17 -4.68 -16.67
C ALA A 38 7.25 -5.28 -15.26
N GLN A 39 8.47 -5.50 -14.75
CA GLN A 39 8.66 -6.02 -13.40
C GLN A 39 8.44 -4.96 -12.34
N LEU A 40 8.88 -3.73 -12.60
CA LEU A 40 8.57 -2.60 -11.74
C LEU A 40 7.05 -2.44 -11.58
N LEU A 41 6.31 -2.41 -12.69
CA LEU A 41 4.83 -2.30 -12.66
C LEU A 41 4.18 -3.46 -11.90
N ARG A 42 4.71 -4.68 -12.02
CA ARG A 42 4.22 -5.83 -11.27
C ARG A 42 4.41 -5.66 -9.76
N ILE A 43 5.57 -5.18 -9.31
CA ILE A 43 5.83 -4.92 -7.88
C ILE A 43 4.89 -3.83 -7.35
N LEU A 44 4.69 -2.75 -8.12
CA LEU A 44 3.74 -1.69 -7.75
C LEU A 44 2.30 -2.22 -7.63
N ALA A 45 1.87 -3.09 -8.54
CA ALA A 45 0.55 -3.71 -8.48
C ALA A 45 0.37 -4.59 -7.24
N GLN A 46 1.40 -5.36 -6.87
CA GLN A 46 1.38 -6.19 -5.66
C GLN A 46 1.21 -5.36 -4.39
N GLN A 47 1.91 -4.22 -4.29
CA GLN A 47 1.73 -3.32 -3.14
C GLN A 47 0.31 -2.75 -3.08
N LYS A 48 -0.25 -2.33 -4.23
CA LYS A 48 -1.65 -1.88 -4.31
C LYS A 48 -2.61 -2.95 -3.81
N ASP A 49 -2.40 -4.21 -4.20
CA ASP A 49 -3.26 -5.32 -3.77
C ASP A 49 -3.16 -5.56 -2.25
N ALA A 50 -1.96 -5.51 -1.67
CA ALA A 50 -1.77 -5.61 -0.22
C ALA A 50 -2.47 -4.47 0.56
N LEU A 51 -2.43 -3.25 0.03
CA LEU A 51 -3.15 -2.11 0.61
C LEU A 51 -4.66 -2.31 0.54
N LEU A 52 -5.18 -2.82 -0.59
CA LEU A 52 -6.60 -3.14 -0.75
C LEU A 52 -7.04 -4.23 0.22
N ASP A 53 -6.24 -5.27 0.41
CA ASP A 53 -6.52 -6.33 1.39
C ASP A 53 -6.62 -5.78 2.81
N THR A 54 -5.75 -4.83 3.17
CA THR A 54 -5.79 -4.13 4.45
C THR A 54 -7.08 -3.33 4.61
N VAL A 55 -7.47 -2.56 3.59
CA VAL A 55 -8.74 -1.81 3.58
C VAL A 55 -9.94 -2.74 3.73
N HIS A 56 -9.98 -3.84 2.97
CA HIS A 56 -11.07 -4.81 3.06
C HIS A 56 -11.13 -5.49 4.44
N GLN A 57 -9.97 -5.77 5.06
CA GLN A 57 -9.92 -6.30 6.41
C GLN A 57 -10.47 -5.31 7.44
N SER A 58 -10.03 -4.05 7.38
CA SER A 58 -10.55 -3.00 8.27
C SER A 58 -12.04 -2.78 8.08
N GLN A 59 -12.54 -2.80 6.85
CA GLN A 59 -13.98 -2.70 6.58
C GLN A 59 -14.76 -3.83 7.25
N ARG A 60 -14.31 -5.09 7.12
CA ARG A 60 -14.96 -6.23 7.78
C ARG A 60 -14.98 -6.07 9.31
N GLN A 61 -13.91 -5.54 9.89
CA GLN A 61 -13.85 -5.28 11.34
C GLN A 61 -14.87 -4.20 11.74
N ILE A 62 -14.99 -3.13 10.96
CA ILE A 62 -15.97 -2.05 11.18
C ILE A 62 -17.39 -2.61 11.08
N ASP A 63 -17.70 -3.39 10.04
CA ASP A 63 -19.03 -3.98 9.86
C ASP A 63 -19.45 -4.85 11.06
N CYS A 64 -18.51 -5.64 11.60
CA CYS A 64 -18.73 -6.42 12.82
C CYS A 64 -18.99 -5.53 14.05
N LEU A 65 -18.26 -4.44 14.19
CA LEU A 65 -18.45 -3.48 15.28
C LEU A 65 -19.81 -2.77 15.17
N ASP A 66 -20.19 -2.33 13.98
CA ASP A 66 -21.46 -1.67 13.71
C ASP A 66 -22.64 -2.60 14.02
N PHE A 67 -22.52 -3.88 13.62
CA PHE A 67 -23.52 -4.89 13.95
C PHE A 67 -23.63 -5.10 15.46
N LEU A 68 -22.50 -5.21 16.18
CA LEU A 68 -22.50 -5.34 17.64
C LEU A 68 -23.18 -4.14 18.31
N VAL A 69 -22.83 -2.92 17.89
CA VAL A 69 -23.44 -1.68 18.39
C VAL A 69 -24.95 -1.67 18.14
N TYR A 70 -25.39 -2.10 16.95
CA TYR A 70 -26.80 -2.23 16.63
C TYR A 70 -27.53 -3.19 17.57
N GLN A 71 -26.96 -4.37 17.84
CA GLN A 71 -27.54 -5.38 18.73
C GLN A 71 -27.67 -4.86 20.17
N ILE A 72 -26.65 -4.16 20.67
CA ILE A 72 -26.68 -3.54 22.01
C ILE A 72 -27.77 -2.47 22.09
N LYS A 73 -27.89 -1.59 21.08
CA LYS A 73 -28.92 -0.55 21.04
C LYS A 73 -30.35 -1.09 21.00
N ARG A 74 -30.53 -2.34 20.56
CA ARG A 74 -31.83 -3.03 20.53
C ARG A 74 -32.15 -3.80 21.82
N GLY A 75 -31.22 -3.88 22.77
CA GLY A 75 -31.39 -4.70 23.98
C GLY A 75 -31.34 -6.19 23.68
N ASN A 76 -30.65 -6.60 22.62
CA ASN A 76 -30.54 -8.02 22.24
C ASN A 76 -29.33 -8.71 22.88
N VAL A 77 -28.44 -7.95 23.50
CA VAL A 77 -27.19 -8.43 24.12
C VAL A 77 -27.27 -8.41 25.66
N PHE A 78 -28.12 -7.55 26.22
CA PHE A 78 -28.35 -7.39 27.66
C PHE A 78 -29.84 -7.26 27.93
#